data_AF-A0A397J7U6-F1
#
_entry.id   AF-A0A397J7U6-F1
#
_cell.length_a   1.000
_cell.length_b   1.000
_cell.length_c   1.000
_cell.angle_alpha   90.00
_cell.angle_beta   90.00
_cell.angle_gamma   90.00
#
_symmetry.space_group_name_H-M   'P 1'
#
loop_
_entity.id
_entity.type
_entity.pdbx_description
1 polymer ?
#
loop_
_entity_poly.entity_id
_entity_poly.type
_entity_poly.pdbx_seq_one_letter_code
_entity_poly.pdbx_strand_id
1 'polypeptide(L)'
;MSDLSSLTDSSAELTRSKLSEIEVSKEASPETEVSAPSETKVSISTESHISNSPTPTKSRPPITELPDDPKEKQKHVIKMALERFPVLSLKYSTGNTDYFDCSIICPLCNNNHKKENIKNCIEGLWGSGDYVNTRTYRLRCWGNKYQNSIQIVTVKA
;
A
#
# COMPACT_ATOMS: atom_id res chain seq x y z
N MET A 1 -48.64 18.54 -27.79
CA MET A 1 -47.44 18.29 -28.62
C MET A 1 -46.30 18.16 -27.66
N SER A 2 -45.73 16.96 -27.57
CA SER A 2 -44.67 16.61 -26.62
C SER A 2 -43.53 15.95 -27.38
N ASP A 3 -42.35 16.01 -26.79
CA ASP A 3 -41.15 15.25 -27.16
C ASP A 3 -40.49 15.57 -28.51
N LEU A 4 -39.39 16.33 -28.45
CA LEU A 4 -38.24 16.09 -29.32
C LEU A 4 -36.97 16.01 -28.46
N SER A 5 -36.25 14.91 -28.64
CA SER A 5 -35.13 14.45 -27.84
C SER A 5 -33.81 15.15 -28.17
N SER A 6 -32.98 15.34 -27.14
CA SER A 6 -31.56 15.66 -27.29
C SER A 6 -30.80 14.58 -28.05
N LEU A 7 -29.92 14.98 -28.98
CA LEU A 7 -28.77 14.18 -29.40
C LEU A 7 -27.54 15.07 -29.54
N THR A 8 -26.44 14.64 -28.91
CA THR A 8 -25.11 15.27 -29.00
C THR A 8 -24.16 14.31 -29.71
N ASP A 9 -23.71 14.65 -30.91
CA ASP A 9 -22.47 14.08 -31.47
C ASP A 9 -21.29 14.74 -30.74
N SER A 10 -20.36 14.02 -30.12
CA SER A 10 -19.47 12.99 -30.65
C SER A 10 -18.44 13.52 -31.65
N SER A 11 -17.23 13.77 -31.15
CA SER A 11 -15.98 13.24 -31.74
C SER A 11 -14.80 13.60 -30.84
N ALA A 12 -14.04 12.60 -30.41
CA ALA A 12 -12.78 12.78 -29.71
C ALA A 12 -11.62 12.66 -30.71
N GLU A 13 -10.83 13.72 -30.86
CA GLU A 13 -9.63 13.71 -31.69
C GLU A 13 -8.40 13.27 -30.88
N LEU A 14 -7.61 12.37 -31.47
CA LEU A 14 -6.57 11.58 -30.80
C LEU A 14 -5.17 12.00 -31.27
N THR A 15 -4.41 12.73 -30.45
CA THR A 15 -3.05 13.19 -30.83
C THR A 15 -1.92 12.73 -29.89
N ARG A 16 -1.54 11.46 -30.10
CA ARG A 16 -0.14 11.00 -30.26
C ARG A 16 0.97 11.66 -29.39
N SER A 17 1.24 11.09 -28.22
CA SER A 17 2.52 11.28 -27.53
C SER A 17 3.66 10.55 -28.26
N LYS A 18 4.79 11.22 -28.50
CA LYS A 18 6.06 10.60 -28.93
C LYS A 18 6.86 10.15 -27.71
N LEU A 19 7.49 8.98 -27.80
CA LEU A 19 8.41 8.45 -26.79
C LEU A 19 9.86 8.94 -26.99
N SER A 20 10.63 8.79 -25.92
CA SER A 20 12.00 9.27 -25.72
C SER A 20 13.07 8.55 -26.54
N GLU A 21 14.09 9.31 -26.93
CA GLU A 21 15.44 8.79 -27.20
C GLU A 21 16.28 8.88 -25.91
N ILE A 22 17.04 7.84 -25.60
CA ILE A 22 18.01 7.78 -24.50
C ILE A 22 19.31 7.20 -25.06
N GLU A 23 20.36 8.02 -25.08
CA GLU A 23 21.65 7.64 -25.64
C GLU A 23 22.55 6.88 -24.63
N VAL A 24 23.54 6.19 -25.20
CA VAL A 24 24.38 5.17 -24.56
C VAL A 24 25.78 5.70 -24.21
N SER A 25 26.34 5.24 -23.09
CA SER A 25 27.78 5.13 -22.77
C SER A 25 27.89 4.23 -21.52
N LYS A 26 28.62 3.09 -21.41
CA LYS A 26 30.03 2.73 -21.73
C LYS A 26 31.04 3.72 -21.14
N GLU A 27 32.18 3.36 -20.54
CA GLU A 27 32.85 2.11 -20.14
C GLU A 27 33.91 2.51 -19.06
N ALA A 28 34.58 1.68 -18.24
CA ALA A 28 34.83 0.22 -18.18
C ALA A 28 35.11 -0.23 -16.71
N SER A 29 35.85 -1.33 -16.51
CA SER A 29 36.49 -1.79 -15.26
C SER A 29 38.02 -1.57 -15.31
N PRO A 30 38.78 -1.71 -14.21
CA PRO A 30 39.86 -2.72 -14.25
C PRO A 30 40.03 -3.57 -12.97
N GLU A 31 40.70 -4.71 -13.13
CA GLU A 31 40.98 -5.76 -12.13
C GLU A 31 42.36 -5.58 -11.44
N THR A 32 42.89 -6.67 -10.83
CA THR A 32 44.31 -6.91 -10.39
C THR A 32 44.66 -6.52 -8.92
N GLU A 33 45.30 -7.34 -8.07
CA GLU A 33 45.61 -8.80 -8.06
C GLU A 33 45.92 -9.34 -6.63
N VAL A 34 45.72 -10.65 -6.44
CA VAL A 34 46.44 -11.66 -5.62
C VAL A 34 47.29 -11.27 -4.37
N SER A 35 46.99 -11.90 -3.23
CA SER A 35 47.98 -12.64 -2.39
C SER A 35 47.33 -13.58 -1.36
N ALA A 36 48.04 -14.66 -1.00
CA ALA A 36 47.51 -15.85 -0.31
C ALA A 36 47.90 -15.91 1.21
N PRO A 37 47.63 -17.00 1.97
CA PRO A 37 47.12 -16.90 3.34
C PRO A 37 48.19 -16.90 4.44
N SER A 38 47.79 -16.43 5.62
CA SER A 38 48.51 -16.63 6.89
C SER A 38 47.54 -17.00 8.00
N GLU A 39 47.66 -18.21 8.53
CA GLU A 39 46.96 -18.63 9.74
C GLU A 39 47.57 -17.94 10.97
N THR A 40 46.75 -17.31 11.81
CA THR A 40 47.13 -17.01 13.20
C THR A 40 45.93 -17.23 14.10
N LYS A 41 45.90 -18.42 14.69
CA LYS A 41 45.06 -18.77 15.84
C LYS A 41 45.48 -17.91 17.04
N VAL A 42 44.54 -17.26 17.72
CA VAL A 42 44.37 -17.24 19.20
C VAL A 42 43.37 -16.14 19.66
N SER A 43 42.63 -16.45 20.72
CA SER A 43 41.84 -15.58 21.60
C SER A 43 40.56 -14.93 21.08
N ILE A 44 39.47 -15.58 21.47
CA ILE A 44 38.13 -15.01 21.71
C ILE A 44 38.25 -13.72 22.55
N SER A 45 37.57 -12.65 22.12
CA SER A 45 37.06 -11.63 23.03
C SER A 45 35.61 -11.33 22.66
N THR A 46 34.75 -11.28 23.68
CA THR A 46 33.30 -11.29 23.54
C THR A 46 32.74 -9.87 23.46
N GLU A 47 32.58 -9.33 22.25
CA GLU A 47 31.65 -8.21 22.03
C GLU A 47 30.63 -8.57 20.94
N SER A 48 29.55 -9.20 21.42
CA SER A 48 28.34 -9.44 20.65
C SER A 48 27.63 -8.11 20.39
N HIS A 49 28.09 -7.36 19.39
CA HIS A 49 27.31 -6.28 18.80
C HIS A 49 26.12 -6.93 18.07
N ILE A 50 25.08 -7.28 18.82
CA ILE A 50 23.78 -7.59 18.25
C ILE A 50 23.28 -6.28 17.63
N SER A 51 23.56 -6.11 16.35
CA SER A 51 22.90 -5.12 15.52
C SER A 51 21.44 -5.50 15.49
N ASN A 52 20.66 -4.90 16.39
CA ASN A 52 19.21 -4.96 16.44
C ASN A 52 18.60 -4.18 15.25
N SER A 53 19.09 -4.45 14.04
CA SER A 53 18.29 -4.33 12.84
C SER A 53 17.23 -5.42 12.93
N PRO A 54 15.93 -5.09 13.05
CA PRO A 54 14.88 -6.08 12.94
C PRO A 54 14.86 -6.55 11.49
N THR A 55 15.62 -7.61 11.21
CA THR A 55 15.38 -8.43 10.02
C THR A 55 13.89 -8.77 10.05
N PRO A 56 13.13 -8.51 8.96
CA PRO A 56 11.72 -8.84 8.92
C PRO A 56 11.60 -10.36 8.77
N THR A 57 11.83 -11.06 9.87
CA THR A 57 11.33 -12.41 10.07
C THR A 57 9.84 -12.34 9.76
N LYS A 58 9.40 -13.15 8.79
CA LYS A 58 8.06 -13.11 8.20
C LYS A 58 7.05 -13.71 9.17
N SER A 59 6.93 -13.08 10.35
CA SER A 59 6.03 -13.48 11.41
C SER A 59 4.61 -13.33 10.93
N ARG A 60 3.80 -14.33 11.27
CA ARG A 60 2.39 -14.37 10.90
C ARG A 60 1.65 -13.20 11.57
N PRO A 61 0.95 -12.33 10.82
CA PRO A 61 0.05 -11.37 11.42
C PRO A 61 -0.96 -12.10 12.32
N PRO A 62 -1.16 -11.64 13.57
CA PRO A 62 -2.11 -12.30 14.48
C PRO A 62 -3.53 -12.25 13.87
N ILE A 63 -4.25 -13.35 14.01
CA ILE A 63 -5.69 -13.37 13.70
C ILE A 63 -6.41 -12.73 14.89
N THR A 64 -7.20 -11.71 14.62
CA THR A 64 -7.95 -10.96 15.62
C THR A 64 -9.37 -11.51 15.72
N GLU A 65 -9.91 -11.57 16.94
CA GLU A 65 -11.33 -11.80 17.18
C GLU A 65 -12.04 -10.43 17.22
N LEU A 66 -13.16 -10.33 16.51
CA LEU A 66 -13.96 -9.10 16.39
C LEU A 66 -15.40 -9.39 16.83
N PRO A 67 -16.20 -8.36 17.16
CA PRO A 67 -17.64 -8.54 17.42
C PRO A 67 -18.35 -9.30 16.30
N ASP A 68 -19.34 -10.11 16.67
CA ASP A 68 -20.13 -10.90 15.71
C ASP A 68 -21.13 -10.04 14.92
N ASP A 69 -21.69 -8.98 15.52
CA ASP A 69 -22.58 -8.07 14.81
C ASP A 69 -21.84 -7.36 13.65
N PRO A 70 -22.34 -7.43 12.40
CA PRO A 70 -21.65 -6.85 11.25
C PRO A 70 -21.40 -5.34 11.35
N LYS A 71 -22.28 -4.57 11.99
CA LYS A 71 -22.15 -3.11 12.12
C LYS A 71 -21.15 -2.75 13.21
N GLU A 72 -21.16 -3.46 14.34
CA GLU A 72 -20.14 -3.29 15.39
C GLU A 72 -18.76 -3.73 14.91
N LYS A 73 -18.67 -4.85 14.18
CA LYS A 73 -17.46 -5.31 13.49
C LYS A 73 -16.91 -4.23 12.55
N GLN A 74 -17.75 -3.64 11.69
CA GLN A 74 -17.35 -2.57 10.79
C GLN A 74 -16.85 -1.34 11.56
N LYS A 75 -17.60 -0.85 12.56
CA LYS A 75 -17.17 0.27 13.43
C LYS A 75 -15.83 -0.01 14.11
N HIS A 76 -15.61 -1.23 14.60
CA HIS A 76 -14.37 -1.62 15.27
C HIS A 76 -13.17 -1.60 14.31
N VAL A 77 -13.34 -2.09 13.08
CA VAL A 77 -12.26 -2.05 12.07
C VAL A 77 -11.99 -0.66 11.54
N ILE A 78 -13.02 0.18 11.37
CA ILE A 78 -12.86 1.61 11.09
C ILE A 78 -12.05 2.27 12.21
N LYS A 79 -12.36 1.99 13.48
CA LYS A 79 -11.61 2.50 14.63
C LYS A 79 -10.14 2.09 14.56
N MET A 80 -9.84 0.79 14.34
CA MET A 80 -8.46 0.31 14.16
C MET A 80 -7.73 1.00 13.00
N ALA A 81 -8.42 1.27 11.88
CA ALA A 81 -7.84 1.96 10.73
C ALA A 81 -7.48 3.42 11.05
N LEU A 82 -8.35 4.13 11.78
CA LEU A 82 -8.13 5.52 12.21
C LEU A 82 -7.07 5.62 13.31
N GLU A 83 -7.00 4.67 14.24
CA GLU A 83 -5.93 4.59 15.25
C GLU A 83 -4.56 4.35 14.61
N ARG A 84 -4.50 3.50 13.57
CA ARG A 84 -3.27 3.24 12.81
C ARG A 84 -2.89 4.39 11.87
N PHE A 85 -3.86 5.16 11.39
CA PHE A 85 -3.65 6.30 10.50
C PHE A 85 -4.44 7.54 10.95
N PRO A 86 -3.98 8.28 11.98
CA PRO A 86 -4.69 9.44 12.54
C PRO A 86 -4.90 10.62 11.58
N VAL A 87 -4.23 10.60 10.42
CA VAL A 87 -4.37 11.60 9.34
C VAL A 87 -5.53 11.32 8.38
N LEU A 88 -6.29 10.25 8.61
CA LEU A 88 -7.49 9.87 7.87
C LEU A 88 -8.76 10.28 8.62
N SER A 89 -9.83 10.51 7.87
CA SER A 89 -11.17 10.67 8.41
C SER A 89 -12.15 9.79 7.64
N LEU A 90 -13.00 9.03 8.35
CA LEU A 90 -14.11 8.35 7.71
C LEU A 90 -15.07 9.41 7.15
N LYS A 91 -15.43 9.25 5.88
CA LYS A 91 -16.37 10.14 5.18
C LYS A 91 -17.76 9.53 5.11
N TYR A 92 -17.84 8.29 4.64
CA TYR A 92 -19.06 7.47 4.62
C TYR A 92 -18.71 6.01 4.40
N SER A 93 -19.64 5.13 4.72
CA SER A 93 -19.58 3.69 4.40
C SER A 93 -20.72 3.33 3.44
N THR A 94 -20.50 2.38 2.54
CA THR A 94 -21.50 1.86 1.60
C THR A 94 -21.35 0.36 1.49
N GLY A 95 -22.29 -0.36 2.10
CA GLY A 95 -22.19 -1.81 2.25
C GLY A 95 -20.89 -2.21 2.97
N ASN A 96 -20.05 -2.98 2.28
CA ASN A 96 -18.79 -3.51 2.78
C ASN A 96 -17.57 -2.62 2.48
N THR A 97 -17.77 -1.41 1.94
CA THR A 97 -16.71 -0.46 1.59
C THR A 97 -16.79 0.77 2.50
N ASP A 98 -15.66 1.15 3.09
CA ASP A 98 -15.51 2.37 3.88
C ASP A 98 -14.67 3.39 3.10
N TYR A 99 -15.16 4.61 2.95
CA TYR A 99 -14.47 5.66 2.22
C TYR A 99 -13.85 6.66 3.19
N PHE A 100 -12.55 6.85 3.07
CA PHE A 100 -11.77 7.76 3.88
C PHE A 100 -11.26 8.92 3.03
N ASP A 101 -11.37 10.14 3.57
CA ASP A 101 -10.57 11.26 3.11
C ASP A 101 -9.23 11.29 3.88
N CYS A 102 -8.24 11.94 3.29
CA CYS A 102 -6.87 11.99 3.79
C CYS A 102 -6.34 13.44 3.81
N SER A 103 -5.27 13.64 4.56
CA SER A 103 -4.51 14.89 4.60
C SER A 103 -3.87 15.24 3.23
N ILE A 104 -3.13 16.36 3.16
CA ILE A 104 -2.51 16.85 1.91
C ILE A 104 -1.67 15.76 1.23
N ILE A 105 -0.92 14.98 2.02
CA ILE A 105 -0.18 13.81 1.56
C ILE A 105 -0.90 12.53 2.00
N CYS A 106 -1.05 11.59 1.08
CA CYS A 106 -1.69 10.30 1.34
C CYS A 106 -0.75 9.34 2.08
N PRO A 107 -1.14 8.78 3.24
CA PRO A 107 -0.27 7.85 3.98
C PRO A 107 -0.07 6.48 3.31
N LEU A 108 -0.78 6.17 2.21
CA LEU A 108 -0.63 4.90 1.48
C LEU A 108 0.26 5.00 0.22
N CYS A 109 0.31 6.15 -0.45
CA CYS A 109 1.08 6.33 -1.69
C CYS A 109 2.07 7.50 -1.65
N ASN A 110 2.06 8.30 -0.58
CA ASN A 110 2.88 9.50 -0.40
C ASN A 110 2.66 10.62 -1.45
N ASN A 111 1.60 10.53 -2.28
CA ASN A 111 1.23 11.54 -3.28
C ASN A 111 0.25 12.60 -2.71
N ASN A 112 0.14 13.73 -3.42
CA ASN A 112 -0.74 14.85 -3.06
C ASN A 112 -2.09 14.79 -3.79
N HIS A 113 -3.05 14.09 -3.19
CA HIS A 113 -4.39 13.93 -3.75
C HIS A 113 -5.23 15.23 -3.78
N LYS A 114 -4.91 16.24 -2.96
CA LYS A 114 -5.64 17.52 -3.00
C LYS A 114 -5.36 18.26 -4.30
N LYS A 115 -4.11 18.24 -4.79
CA LYS A 115 -3.75 18.80 -6.11
C LYS A 115 -4.47 18.08 -7.25
N GLU A 116 -4.68 16.78 -7.09
CA GLU A 116 -5.33 15.89 -8.08
C GLU A 116 -6.87 15.89 -8.00
N ASN A 117 -7.46 16.66 -7.07
CA ASN A 117 -8.91 16.71 -6.81
C ASN A 117 -9.57 15.34 -6.50
N ILE A 118 -8.79 14.35 -6.04
CA ILE A 118 -9.28 13.01 -5.73
C ILE A 118 -10.04 13.04 -4.39
N LYS A 119 -11.38 13.04 -4.47
CA LYS A 119 -12.27 12.79 -3.34
C LYS A 119 -12.21 11.31 -2.95
N ASN A 120 -12.40 10.99 -1.67
CA ASN A 120 -12.48 9.60 -1.17
C ASN A 120 -11.19 8.84 -1.51
N CYS A 121 -10.04 9.47 -1.25
CA CYS A 121 -8.74 9.00 -1.70
C CYS A 121 -8.40 7.56 -1.30
N ILE A 122 -9.02 7.03 -0.25
CA ILE A 122 -8.73 5.71 0.32
C ILE A 122 -10.02 4.92 0.53
N GLU A 123 -10.00 3.65 0.13
CA GLU A 123 -11.05 2.67 0.37
C GLU A 123 -10.59 1.62 1.38
N GLY A 124 -11.37 1.39 2.43
CA GLY A 124 -11.30 0.21 3.27
C GLY A 124 -12.20 -0.89 2.72
N LEU A 125 -11.62 -2.05 2.44
CA LEU A 125 -12.30 -3.18 1.80
C LEU A 125 -11.93 -4.50 2.48
N TRP A 126 -12.93 -5.34 2.74
CA TRP A 126 -12.70 -6.76 3.04
C TRP A 126 -12.35 -7.53 1.77
N GLY A 127 -11.32 -8.37 1.85
CA GLY A 127 -10.96 -9.33 0.80
C GLY A 127 -10.39 -10.62 1.40
N SER A 128 -9.95 -11.54 0.54
CA SER A 128 -9.26 -12.75 0.95
C SER A 128 -8.02 -12.41 1.80
N GLY A 129 -7.85 -13.13 2.90
CA GLY A 129 -6.63 -13.09 3.69
C GLY A 129 -5.54 -13.97 3.12
N ASP A 130 -4.33 -13.84 3.67
CA ASP A 130 -3.15 -14.59 3.22
C ASP A 130 -3.15 -16.05 3.74
N TYR A 131 -4.20 -16.45 4.46
CA TYR A 131 -4.41 -17.78 5.02
C TYR A 131 -5.77 -18.35 4.62
N VAL A 132 -5.84 -19.67 4.47
CA VAL A 132 -7.10 -20.41 4.24
C VAL A 132 -8.12 -20.06 5.33
N ASN A 133 -9.38 -19.86 4.94
CA ASN A 133 -10.49 -19.46 5.81
C ASN A 133 -10.22 -18.18 6.61
N THR A 134 -9.56 -17.18 6.01
CA THR A 134 -9.43 -15.84 6.60
C THR A 134 -9.88 -14.74 5.65
N ARG A 135 -10.42 -13.66 6.23
CA ARG A 135 -10.69 -12.39 5.55
C ARG A 135 -9.78 -11.31 6.14
N THR A 136 -9.29 -10.44 5.27
CA THR A 136 -8.42 -9.32 5.67
C THR A 136 -9.06 -8.01 5.21
N TYR A 137 -9.16 -7.05 6.12
CA TYR A 137 -9.51 -5.68 5.78
C TYR A 137 -8.25 -4.94 5.36
N ARG A 138 -8.28 -4.35 4.17
CA ARG A 138 -7.16 -3.60 3.59
C ARG A 138 -7.63 -2.21 3.19
N LEU A 139 -6.87 -1.19 3.59
CA LEU A 139 -6.96 0.15 3.01
C LEU A 139 -6.26 0.15 1.63
N ARG A 140 -6.85 0.78 0.62
CA ARG A 140 -6.29 0.95 -0.72
C ARG A 140 -6.36 2.40 -1.16
N CYS A 141 -5.32 2.87 -1.83
CA CYS A 141 -5.25 4.21 -2.38
C CYS A 141 -5.81 4.28 -3.81
N TRP A 142 -6.67 5.27 -4.11
CA TRP A 142 -7.13 5.52 -5.48
C TRP A 142 -6.03 6.00 -6.43
N GLY A 143 -5.08 6.80 -5.93
CA GLY A 143 -3.93 7.29 -6.71
C GLY A 143 -2.85 6.23 -7.00
N ASN A 144 -2.87 5.07 -6.36
CA ASN A 144 -2.04 3.91 -6.71
C ASN A 144 -2.77 2.60 -6.40
N LYS A 145 -3.69 2.22 -7.30
CA LYS A 145 -4.63 1.10 -7.12
C LYS A 145 -3.99 -0.29 -7.06
N TYR A 146 -2.78 -0.44 -7.62
CA TYR A 146 -2.22 -1.75 -7.97
C TYR A 146 -1.07 -2.23 -7.08
N GLN A 147 -0.49 -1.38 -6.25
CA GLN A 147 0.71 -1.73 -5.48
C GLN A 147 0.57 -1.53 -3.95
N ASN A 148 -0.27 -0.60 -3.49
CA ASN A 148 -0.20 -0.12 -2.10
C ASN A 148 -1.50 -0.39 -1.31
N SER A 149 -1.83 -1.66 -1.06
CA SER A 149 -2.88 -2.02 -0.10
C SER A 149 -2.29 -2.30 1.28
N ILE A 150 -2.70 -1.57 2.32
CA ILE A 150 -2.24 -1.79 3.70
C ILE A 150 -3.27 -2.63 4.46
N GLN A 151 -2.81 -3.76 5.00
CA GLN A 151 -3.57 -4.62 5.91
C GLN A 151 -3.77 -3.93 7.27
N ILE A 152 -5.01 -3.88 7.74
CA ILE A 152 -5.37 -3.40 9.09
C ILE A 152 -5.56 -4.57 10.04
N VAL A 153 -6.40 -5.54 9.66
CA VAL A 153 -6.78 -6.67 10.51
C VAL A 153 -7.12 -7.90 9.66
N THR A 154 -6.84 -9.09 10.20
CA THR A 154 -7.23 -10.38 9.63
C THR A 154 -8.06 -11.16 10.64
N VAL A 155 -9.15 -11.74 10.17
CA VAL A 155 -10.12 -12.52 10.97
C VAL A 155 -10.39 -13.86 10.31
N LYS A 156 -10.94 -14.82 11.05
CA LYS A 156 -11.52 -16.04 10.46
C LYS A 156 -12.71 -15.66 9.55
N ALA A 157 -12.82 -16.34 8.41
CA ALA A 157 -13.80 -16.08 7.35
C ALA A 157 -15.19 -16.66 7.65
#